data_AF-A0A7V7WRR4-F1
#
_entry.id   AF-A0A7V7WRR4-F1
#
_cell.length_a   1.000
_cell.length_b   1.000
_cell.length_c   1.000
_cell.angle_alpha   90.00
_cell.angle_beta   90.00
_cell.angle_gamma   90.00
#
_symmetry.space_group_name_H-M   'P 1'
#
loop_
_entity.id
_entity.type
_entity.pdbx_description
1 polymer ?
#
loop_
_entity_poly.entity_id
_entity_poly.type
_entity_poly.pdbx_seq_one_letter_code
_entity_poly.pdbx_strand_id
1 'polypeptide(L)' 'LYFLVKNHAFVDGNKRIAAALFLWYLDRNGALLRDDDTPRMTNGTLVALTLMIAESRPEEKDMLVRIVMHLLAGGD' A
#
# COMPACT_ATOMS: atom_id res chain seq x y z
N LEU A 1 5.47 -0.63 -1.46
CA LEU A 1 4.85 -0.04 -0.25
C LEU A 1 5.66 -0.32 1.03
N TYR A 2 5.75 -1.57 1.52
CA TYR A 2 6.31 -1.91 2.84
C TYR A 2 7.66 -1.23 3.17
N PHE A 3 8.71 -1.49 2.39
CA PHE A 3 10.05 -1.00 2.70
C PHE A 3 10.19 0.52 2.67
N LEU A 4 9.46 1.21 1.79
CA LEU A 4 9.50 2.67 1.72
C LEU A 4 8.90 3.31 2.98
N VAL A 5 7.88 2.68 3.56
CA VAL A 5 7.31 3.12 4.83
C VAL A 5 8.23 2.75 6.00
N LYS A 6 8.74 1.52 6.03
CA LYS A 6 9.41 0.95 7.20
C LYS A 6 10.87 1.36 7.35
N ASN A 7 11.62 1.42 6.25
CA ASN A 7 13.07 1.61 6.30
C ASN A 7 13.50 3.08 6.33
N HIS A 8 12.53 4.01 6.41
CA HIS A 8 12.80 5.45 6.43
C HIS A 8 13.79 5.88 5.33
N ALA A 9 13.54 5.48 4.08
CA ALA A 9 14.41 5.74 2.93
C ALA A 9 14.67 7.22 2.63
N PHE A 10 13.84 8.13 3.15
CA PHE A 10 13.94 9.58 3.02
C PHE A 10 14.07 10.26 4.39
N VAL A 11 14.64 11.47 4.42
CA VAL A 11 14.77 12.31 5.63
C VAL A 11 13.41 12.55 6.29
N ASP A 12 12.37 12.84 5.50
CA ASP A 12 10.98 12.89 5.93
C ASP A 12 10.07 12.46 4.76
N GLY A 13 8.78 12.25 5.03
CA GLY A 13 7.77 12.04 4.00
C GLY A 13 7.61 10.59 3.57
N ASN A 14 8.37 9.64 4.12
CA ASN A 14 8.35 8.22 3.79
C ASN A 14 6.94 7.64 3.57
N LYS A 15 6.01 7.91 4.48
CA LYS A 15 4.62 7.44 4.38
C LYS A 15 3.88 8.01 3.17
N ARG A 16 3.99 9.33 2.95
CA ARG A 16 3.36 10.06 1.84
C ARG A 16 3.97 9.63 0.50
N ILE A 17 5.29 9.56 0.42
CA ILE A 17 6.03 9.13 -0.77
C ILE A 17 5.70 7.68 -1.11
N ALA A 18 5.68 6.79 -0.13
CA ALA A 18 5.34 5.39 -0.34
C ALA A 18 3.91 5.19 -0.84
N ALA A 19 2.94 5.92 -0.29
CA ALA A 19 1.55 5.89 -0.73
C ALA A 19 1.41 6.40 -2.18
N ALA A 20 2.04 7.53 -2.51
CA ALA A 20 2.02 8.09 -3.87
C ALA A 20 2.68 7.14 -4.89
N LEU A 21 3.86 6.61 -4.59
CA LEU A 21 4.56 5.65 -5.46
C LEU A 21 3.79 4.35 -5.62
N PHE A 22 3.07 3.91 -4.58
CA PHE A 22 2.25 2.70 -4.66
C PHE A 22 1.04 2.90 -5.57
N LEU A 23 0.32 4.02 -5.44
CA LEU A 23 -0.77 4.36 -6.36
C LEU A 23 -0.27 4.49 -7.80
N TRP A 24 0.84 5.20 -8.02
CA TRP A 24 1.48 5.32 -9.33
C TRP A 24 1.88 3.96 -9.92
N TYR A 25 2.44 3.07 -9.09
CA TYR A 25 2.78 1.71 -9.51
C TYR A 25 1.54 0.92 -9.95
N LEU A 26 0.43 1.01 -9.21
CA LEU A 26 -0.81 0.33 -9.58
C LEU A 26 -1.39 0.87 -10.88
N ASP A 27 -1.41 2.19 -11.03
CA ASP A 27 -1.88 2.87 -12.24
C ASP A 27 -1.08 2.43 -13.46
N ARG A 28 0.24 2.44 -13.34
CA ARG A 28 1.15 2.06 -14.42
C ARG A 28 0.98 0.61 -14.87
N ASN A 29 0.45 -0.25 -14.02
CA ASN A 29 0.20 -1.67 -14.30
C ASN A 29 -1.29 -1.98 -14.56
N GLY A 30 -2.15 -0.96 -14.70
CA GLY A 30 -3.60 -1.17 -14.94
C GLY A 30 -4.33 -1.81 -13.75
N ALA A 31 -3.76 -1.72 -12.55
CA ALA A 31 -4.30 -2.33 -11.34
C ALA A 31 -4.86 -1.29 -10.34
N LEU A 32 -4.88 0.00 -10.68
CA LEU A 32 -5.44 1.03 -9.81
C LEU A 32 -6.97 0.99 -9.80
N LEU A 33 -7.56 0.70 -10.95
CA LEU A 33 -9.00 0.59 -11.14
C LEU A 33 -9.43 -0.88 -11.26
N ARG A 34 -10.70 -1.13 -11.00
CA ARG A 34 -11.39 -2.37 -11.38
C ARG A 34 -11.91 -2.25 -12.82
N ASP A 35 -12.43 -3.35 -13.35
CA ASP A 35 -12.99 -3.40 -14.72
C ASP A 35 -14.20 -2.47 -14.91
N ASP A 36 -14.85 -2.06 -13.81
CA ASP A 36 -15.97 -1.10 -13.79
C ASP A 36 -15.52 0.35 -13.54
N ASP A 37 -14.23 0.66 -13.72
CA ASP A 37 -13.59 1.95 -13.46
C ASP A 37 -13.64 2.41 -11.98
N THR A 38 -14.09 1.57 -11.05
CA THR A 38 -14.06 1.92 -9.63
C THR A 38 -12.64 1.79 -9.04
N PRO A 39 -12.24 2.65 -8.08
CA PRO A 39 -10.94 2.53 -7.43
C PRO A 39 -10.81 1.18 -6.68
N ARG A 40 -9.69 0.48 -6.86
CA ARG A 40 -9.41 -0.77 -6.12
C ARG A 40 -9.34 -0.58 -4.60
N MET A 41 -8.94 0.60 -4.15
CA MET A 41 -8.86 0.93 -2.74
C MET A 41 -9.32 2.36 -2.48
N THR A 42 -9.93 2.57 -1.33
CA THR A 42 -10.30 3.91 -0.86
C THR A 42 -9.09 4.62 -0.27
N ASN A 43 -9.16 5.95 -0.16
CA ASN A 43 -8.16 6.73 0.57
C ASN A 43 -8.00 6.26 2.02
N GLY A 44 -9.11 5.89 2.68
CA GLY A 44 -9.09 5.35 4.04
C GLY A 44 -8.31 4.03 4.14
N THR A 45 -8.51 3.12 3.18
CA THR A 45 -7.77 1.86 3.08
C THR A 45 -6.27 2.10 2.91
N LEU A 46 -5.89 3.03 2.03
CA LEU A 46 -4.48 3.36 1.79
C LEU A 46 -3.80 3.95 3.03
N VAL A 47 -4.51 4.85 3.75
CA VAL A 47 -4.04 5.42 5.01
C VAL A 47 -3.85 4.32 6.06
N ALA A 48 -4.84 3.45 6.25
CA ALA A 48 -4.76 2.35 7.20
C ALA A 48 -3.58 1.40 6.89
N LEU A 49 -3.39 1.00 5.63
CA LEU A 49 -2.25 0.15 5.24
C LEU A 49 -0.91 0.82 5.53
N THR A 50 -0.79 2.10 5.22
CA THR A 50 0.44 2.86 5.44
C THR A 50 0.78 2.98 6.93
N LEU A 51 -0.23 3.16 7.79
CA LEU A 51 -0.05 3.21 9.24
C LEU A 51 0.27 1.83 9.83
N MET A 52 -0.48 0.78 9.45
CA MET A 52 -0.21 -0.59 9.89
C MET A 52 1.23 -1.02 9.57
N ILE A 53 1.70 -0.71 8.35
CA ILE A 53 3.10 -0.98 7.98
C ILE A 53 4.07 -0.19 8.85
N ALA A 54 3.80 1.11 9.08
CA ALA A 54 4.67 1.94 9.91
C ALA A 54 4.80 1.41 11.35
N GLU A 55 3.69 0.99 11.94
CA GLU A 55 3.60 0.54 13.34
C GLU A 55 4.00 -0.92 13.54
N SER A 56 3.97 -1.75 12.50
CA SER A 56 4.28 -3.18 12.59
C SER A 56 5.69 -3.51 13.08
N ARG A 57 5.89 -4.71 13.60
CA ARG A 57 7.20 -5.28 13.84
C ARG A 57 7.78 -5.86 12.54
N PRO A 58 9.10 -5.93 12.36
CA PRO A 58 9.72 -6.50 11.16
C PRO A 58 9.26 -7.93 10.85
N GLU A 59 8.96 -8.73 11.87
CA GLU A 59 8.50 -10.13 11.76
C GLU A 59 7.10 -10.22 11.12
N GLU A 60 6.30 -9.16 11.19
CA GLU A 60 4.94 -9.08 10.62
C GLU A 60 4.95 -8.73 9.12
N LYS A 61 6.13 -8.51 8.52
CA LYS A 61 6.27 -8.11 7.11
C LYS A 61 5.47 -8.99 6.16
N ASP A 62 5.66 -10.30 6.25
CA ASP A 62 5.06 -11.23 5.28
C ASP A 62 3.53 -11.29 5.44
N MET A 63 3.03 -11.16 6.68
CA MET A 63 1.60 -11.04 6.96
C MET A 63 1.02 -9.77 6.33
N LEU A 64 1.67 -8.62 6.54
CA LEU A 64 1.20 -7.35 5.99
C LEU A 64 1.25 -7.30 4.47
N VAL A 65 2.30 -7.86 3.87
CA VAL A 65 2.38 -8.00 2.41
C VAL A 65 1.23 -8.85 1.90
N ARG A 66 0.89 -9.96 2.58
CA ARG A 66 -0.29 -10.77 2.23
C ARG A 66 -1.60 -9.99 2.33
N ILE A 67 -1.79 -9.20 3.39
CA ILE A 67 -2.99 -8.34 3.53
C ILE A 67 -3.10 -7.36 2.36
N VAL A 68 -2.01 -6.68 2.01
CA VAL A 68 -1.97 -5.75 0.85
C VAL A 68 -2.34 -6.49 -0.44
N MET A 69 -1.75 -7.67 -0.68
CA MET A 69 -2.03 -8.47 -1.87
C MET A 69 -3.48 -8.94 -1.92
N HIS A 70 -4.05 -9.33 -0.79
CA HIS A 70 -5.43 -9.80 -0.70
C HIS A 70 -6.43 -8.68 -1.01
N LEU A 71 -6.19 -7.47 -0.48
CA LEU A 71 -6.99 -6.29 -0.81
C LEU A 71 -6.89 -5.91 -2.29
N LEU A 72 -5.72 -6.09 -2.90
CA LEU A 72 -5.52 -5.86 -4.32
C LEU A 72 -6.21 -6.90 -5.19
N ALA A 73 -6.22 -8.17 -4.80
CA ALA A 73 -6.83 -9.25 -5.59
C ALA A 73 -8.37 -9.11 -5.73
N GLY A 74 -8.98 -8.23 -4.94
CA GLY A 74 -10.43 -8.20 -4.73
C GLY A 74 -10.76 -9.31 -3.74
N GLY A 75 -10.72 -8.98 -2.45
CA GLY A 75 -11.18 -9.92 -1.42
C GLY A 75 -12.59 -10.38 -1.76
N ASP A 76 -12.77 -11.70 -1.75
CA ASP A 76 -14.06 -12.36 -1.98
C ASP A 76 -15.17 -11.80 -1.06
#